data_AF-A0A976PFY9-F1
#
_entry.id   AF-A0A976PFY9-F1
#
_cell.length_a   1.000
_cell.length_b   1.000
_cell.length_c   1.000
_cell.angle_alpha   90.00
_cell.angle_beta   90.00
_cell.angle_gamma   90.00
#
_symmetry.space_group_name_H-M   'P 1'
#
loop_
_entity.id
_entity.type
_entity.pdbx_description
1 polymer ?
#
loop_
_entity_poly.entity_id
_entity_poly.type
_entity_poly.pdbx_seq_one_letter_code
_entity_poly.pdbx_strand_id
1 'polypeptide(L)' 'MDLLTKEGVSSFGFDFRVRSFNFLQQYSFLELIEKNFQTNHQYDLIFQDEKDFVIAKMIADLDEQLKK' A
#
# COMPACT_ATOMS: atom_id res chain seq x y z
N MET A 1 -0.02 1.88 -12.51
CA MET A 1 1.31 1.28 -12.28
C MET A 1 1.86 0.60 -13.54
N ASP A 2 1.12 0.68 -14.63
CA ASP A 2 1.28 -0.12 -15.85
C ASP A 2 2.62 0.05 -16.56
N LEU A 3 3.18 1.26 -16.55
CA LEU A 3 4.52 1.48 -17.11
C LEU A 3 5.57 0.67 -16.35
N LEU A 4 5.53 0.71 -15.01
CA LEU A 4 6.49 -0.03 -14.17
C LEU A 4 6.33 -1.54 -14.35
N THR A 5 5.10 -2.03 -14.41
CA THR A 5 4.81 -3.44 -14.67
C THR A 5 5.29 -3.88 -16.06
N LYS A 6 5.15 -3.05 -17.09
CA LYS A 6 5.70 -3.32 -18.43
C LYS A 6 7.24 -3.43 -18.43
N GLU A 7 7.90 -2.66 -17.57
CA GLU A 7 9.36 -2.74 -17.36
C GLU A 7 9.78 -3.89 -16.41
N GLY A 8 8.84 -4.77 -16.01
CA GLY A 8 9.13 -5.93 -15.17
C GLY A 8 9.18 -5.65 -13.67
N VAL A 9 8.74 -4.47 -13.22
CA VAL A 9 8.63 -4.16 -11.79
C VAL A 9 7.41 -4.85 -11.22
N SER A 10 7.63 -5.73 -10.23
CA SER A 10 6.58 -6.47 -9.52
C SER A 10 6.57 -6.22 -8.00
N SER A 11 7.49 -5.41 -7.48
CA SER A 11 7.58 -5.06 -6.06
C SER A 11 7.32 -3.57 -5.86
N PHE A 12 6.38 -3.23 -4.99
CA PHE A 12 5.99 -1.86 -4.70
C PHE A 12 6.03 -1.59 -3.20
N GLY A 13 6.80 -0.58 -2.79
CA GLY A 13 6.89 -0.14 -1.39
C GLY A 13 6.12 1.15 -1.16
N PHE A 14 5.35 1.20 -0.07
CA PHE A 14 4.57 2.36 0.35
C PHE A 14 4.94 2.78 1.75
N ASP A 15 5.25 4.06 1.94
CA ASP A 15 5.79 4.59 3.18
C ASP A 15 4.72 5.32 3.99
N PHE A 16 4.40 4.79 5.17
CA PHE A 16 3.43 5.37 6.10
C PHE A 16 4.10 6.06 7.28
N ARG A 17 5.43 6.24 7.24
CA ARG A 17 6.15 6.97 8.29
C ARG A 17 5.91 8.46 8.11
N VAL A 18 5.30 9.11 9.09
CA VAL A 18 4.88 10.52 9.04
C VAL A 18 6.02 11.50 8.68
N ARG A 19 7.28 11.14 9.00
CA ARG A 19 8.47 11.96 8.71
C ARG A 19 9.18 11.58 7.41
N SER A 20 8.68 10.59 6.67
CA SER A 20 9.25 10.22 5.39
C SER A 20 8.93 11.27 4.33
N PHE A 21 9.89 11.53 3.44
CA PHE A 21 9.66 12.33 2.25
C PHE A 21 8.58 11.71 1.35
N ASN A 22 8.46 10.38 1.34
CA ASN A 22 7.49 9.63 0.54
C ASN A 22 6.25 9.23 1.34
N PHE A 23 5.93 9.95 2.43
CA PHE A 23 4.77 9.65 3.25
C PHE A 23 3.49 9.63 2.40
N LEU A 24 2.81 8.49 2.43
CA LEU A 24 1.56 8.26 1.73
C LEU A 24 0.42 8.18 2.74
N GLN A 25 -0.63 8.97 2.51
CA GLN A 25 -1.83 8.92 3.33
C GLN A 25 -2.64 7.65 2.99
N GLN A 26 -3.25 7.03 4.00
CA GLN A 26 -3.94 5.74 3.86
C GLN A 26 -5.01 5.77 2.76
N TYR A 27 -5.85 6.80 2.69
CA TYR A 27 -6.92 6.86 1.68
C TYR A 27 -6.35 6.92 0.25
N SER A 28 -5.25 7.67 0.04
CA SER A 28 -4.57 7.74 -1.26
C SER A 28 -3.97 6.39 -1.66
N PHE A 29 -3.43 5.65 -0.68
CA PHE A 29 -2.98 4.28 -0.88
C PHE A 29 -4.13 3.34 -1.29
N LEU A 30 -5.26 3.38 -0.57
CA LEU A 30 -6.41 2.52 -0.85
C LEU A 30 -6.98 2.77 -2.26
N GLU A 31 -7.13 4.03 -2.66
CA GLU A 31 -7.55 4.40 -4.03
C GLU A 31 -6.58 3.91 -5.11
N LEU A 32 -5.27 3.94 -4.81
CA LEU A 32 -4.24 3.47 -5.73
C LEU A 32 -4.32 1.94 -5.87
N ILE A 33 -4.47 1.22 -4.77
CA ILE A 33 -4.55 -0.23 -4.77
C ILE A 33 -5.83 -0.73 -5.44
N GLU A 34 -6.98 -0.13 -5.15
CA GLU A 34 -8.26 -0.47 -5.80
C GLU A 34 -8.14 -0.52 -7.33
N LYS A 35 -7.38 0.41 -7.92
CA LYS A 35 -7.22 0.53 -9.37
C LYS A 35 -6.09 -0.31 -9.96
N ASN A 36 -5.10 -0.71 -9.16
CA ASN A 36 -3.83 -1.24 -9.66
C ASN A 36 -3.39 -2.55 -8.98
N PHE A 37 -4.21 -3.13 -8.10
CA PHE A 37 -3.86 -4.36 -7.41
C PHE A 37 -3.69 -5.51 -8.40
N GLN A 38 -2.59 -6.25 -8.27
CA GLN A 38 -2.35 -7.47 -9.00
C GLN A 38 -1.80 -8.52 -8.04
N THR A 39 -2.38 -9.72 -8.05
CA THR A 39 -2.06 -10.80 -7.10
C THR A 39 -0.66 -11.38 -7.27
N ASN A 40 -0.02 -11.13 -8.40
CA ASN A 40 1.36 -11.53 -8.71
C ASN A 40 2.40 -10.46 -8.35
N HIS A 41 1.99 -9.36 -7.71
CA HIS A 41 2.89 -8.33 -7.20
C HIS A 41 3.11 -8.45 -5.69
N GLN A 42 4.29 -8.04 -5.24
CA GLN A 42 4.62 -7.85 -3.84
C GLN A 42 4.36 -6.39 -3.45
N TYR A 43 3.70 -6.21 -2.30
CA TYR A 43 3.37 -4.90 -1.75
C TYR A 43 3.92 -4.78 -0.32
N ASP A 44 4.91 -3.91 -0.14
CA ASP A 44 5.54 -3.67 1.16
C ASP A 44 4.95 -2.40 1.80
N LEU A 45 4.42 -2.53 3.01
CA LEU A 45 3.88 -1.41 3.79
C LEU A 45 4.88 -1.05 4.89
N ILE A 46 5.44 0.15 4.82
CA ILE A 46 6.53 0.59 5.69
C ILE A 46 5.98 1.47 6.80
N PHE A 47 6.12 1.01 8.05
CA PHE A 47 5.70 1.72 9.25
C PHE A 47 6.89 2.07 10.13
N GLN A 48 6.71 2.97 11.10
CA GLN A 48 7.71 3.28 12.11
C GLN A 48 7.02 3.51 13.46
N ASP A 49 7.26 2.61 14.40
CA ASP A 49 6.78 2.69 15.78
C ASP A 49 5.26 2.93 15.90
N GLU A 50 4.50 2.51 14.88
CA GLU A 50 3.04 2.58 14.89
C GLU A 50 2.47 1.53 15.83
N LYS A 51 1.38 1.87 16.52
CA LYS A 51 0.71 0.93 17.41
C LYS A 51 0.07 -0.21 16.60
N ASP A 52 0.09 -1.42 17.14
CA ASP A 52 -0.46 -2.62 16.48
C ASP A 52 -1.89 -2.42 15.94
N PHE A 53 -2.75 -1.69 16.67
CA PHE A 53 -4.12 -1.46 16.22
C PHE A 53 -4.22 -0.60 14.95
N VAL A 54 -3.23 0.27 14.69
CA VAL A 54 -3.17 1.11 13.48
C VAL A 54 -2.84 0.22 12.28
N ILE A 55 -1.83 -0.64 12.42
CA ILE A 55 -1.43 -1.60 11.39
C ILE A 55 -2.59 -2.57 11.11
N ALA A 56 -3.24 -3.10 12.16
CA ALA A 56 -4.38 -3.99 12.03
C ALA A 56 -5.55 -3.32 11.30
N LYS A 57 -5.87 -2.06 11.63
CA LYS A 57 -6.91 -1.29 10.93
C LYS A 57 -6.56 -1.11 9.45
N MET A 58 -5.31 -0.80 9.15
CA MET A 58 -4.85 -0.63 7.77
C MET A 58 -4.97 -1.91 6.94
N ILE A 59 -4.61 -3.07 7.51
CA ILE A 59 -4.78 -4.37 6.85
C ILE A 59 -6.26 -4.70 6.65
N ALA A 60 -7.11 -4.42 7.65
CA ALA A 60 -8.55 -4.64 7.54
C ALA A 60 -9.18 -3.79 6.43
N ASP A 61 -8.79 -2.52 6.34
CA ASP A 61 -9.29 -1.61 5.31
C ASP A 61 -8.84 -2.01 3.91
N LEU A 62 -7.60 -2.51 3.78
CA LEU A 62 -7.08 -3.07 2.54
C LEU A 62 -7.87 -4.31 2.11
N ASP A 63 -8.13 -5.24 3.02
CA ASP A 63 -8.92 -6.44 2.75
C ASP A 63 -10.36 -6.10 2.35
N GLU A 64 -10.97 -5.11 3.00
CA GLU A 64 -12.29 -4.61 2.61
C GLU A 64 -12.26 -3.98 1.21
N GLN A 65 -11.24 -3.18 0.91
CA GLN A 65 -11.11 -2.49 -0.36
C GLN A 65 -10.90 -3.46 -1.54
N LEU A 66 -10.17 -4.56 -1.32
CA LEU A 66 -9.91 -5.58 -2.35
C LEU A 66 -11.07 -6.55 -2.58
N LYS A 67 -12.04 -6.60 -1.65
CA LYS A 67 -13.25 -7.43 -1.75
C LYS A 67 -14.42 -6.72 -2.43
N LYS A 68 -14.34 -5.40 -2.61
CA LYS A 68 -15.32 -4.60 -3.34
C LYS A 68 -15.21 -4.85 -4.84
#